data_AF-A0A532DSQ0-F1
#
_entry.id   AF-A0A532DSQ0-F1
#
_cell.length_a   1.000
_cell.length_b   1.000
_cell.length_c   1.000
_cell.angle_alpha   90.00
_cell.angle_beta   90.00
_cell.angle_gamma   90.00
#
_symmetry.space_group_name_H-M   'P 1'
#
loop_
_entity.id
_entity.type
_entity.pdbx_description
1 polymer ?
#
loop_
_entity_poly.entity_id
_entity_poly.type
_entity_poly.pdbx_seq_one_letter_code
_entity_poly.pdbx_strand_id
1 'polypeptide(L)'
;MVLITRKTVSEKLSAHLRHELSLGNLVDWAESAIMDGEFDPAYLPTIRDVVARIGVADVRAFGLTGKTASNSSPSLAIPHKSASSPGSSL
;
A
#
# COMPACT_ATOMS: atom_id res chain seq x y z
N MET A 1 -0.44 19.77 9.50
CA MET A 1 0.97 19.35 9.54
C MET A 1 1.25 18.71 10.90
N VAL A 2 1.87 17.53 10.91
CA VAL A 2 2.25 16.81 12.14
C VAL A 2 3.75 16.97 12.34
N LEU A 3 4.16 17.33 13.56
CA LEU A 3 5.58 17.43 13.92
C LEU A 3 6.14 16.02 14.19
N ILE A 4 7.12 15.62 13.38
CA ILE A 4 7.85 14.37 13.48
C ILE A 4 9.04 14.57 14.41
N THR A 5 8.98 13.91 15.56
CA THR A 5 10.03 13.95 16.58
C THR A 5 10.70 12.59 16.73
N ARG A 6 11.85 12.55 17.43
CA ARG A 6 12.50 11.27 17.80
C ARG A 6 11.56 10.32 18.55
N LYS A 7 10.64 10.87 19.35
CA LYS A 7 9.64 10.10 20.09
C LYS A 7 8.67 9.42 19.13
N THR A 8 8.12 10.16 18.18
CA THR A 8 7.21 9.63 17.15
C THR A 8 7.85 8.50 16.35
N VAL A 9 9.11 8.69 15.94
CA VAL A 9 9.87 7.65 15.22
C VAL A 9 10.07 6.40 16.10
N SER A 10 10.46 6.59 17.35
CA SER A 10 10.64 5.50 18.32
C SER A 10 9.34 4.73 18.57
N GLU A 11 8.20 5.42 18.68
CA GLU A 11 6.88 4.81 18.87
C GLU A 11 6.50 3.94 17.66
N LYS A 12 6.73 4.42 16.44
CA LYS A 12 6.45 3.68 15.21
C LYS A 12 7.31 2.44 15.05
N LEU A 13 8.63 2.56 15.32
CA LEU A 13 9.54 1.42 15.36
C LEU A 13 9.16 0.41 16.44
N SER A 14 8.83 0.89 17.64
CA SER A 14 8.42 0.03 18.76
C SER A 14 7.14 -0.75 18.45
N ALA A 15 6.14 -0.09 17.86
CA ALA A 15 4.91 -0.73 17.42
C ALA A 15 5.18 -1.81 16.36
N HIS A 16 6.11 -1.55 15.42
CA HIS A 16 6.50 -2.55 14.43
C HIS A 16 7.18 -3.77 15.05
N LEU A 17 8.13 -3.55 15.97
CA LEU A 17 8.81 -4.63 16.70
C LEU A 17 7.87 -5.45 17.59
N ARG A 18 6.78 -4.85 18.05
CA ARG A 18 5.72 -5.52 18.81
C ARG A 18 4.67 -6.21 17.93
N HIS A 19 4.84 -6.19 16.60
CA HIS A 19 3.85 -6.66 15.62
C HIS A 19 2.48 -5.95 15.71
N GLU A 20 2.43 -4.78 16.34
CA GLU A 20 1.24 -3.90 16.38
C GLU A 20 1.11 -3.06 15.11
N LEU A 21 2.22 -2.85 14.40
CA LEU A 21 2.29 -2.14 13.12
C LEU A 21 2.98 -3.01 12.07
N SER A 22 2.32 -3.24 10.93
CA SER A 22 2.95 -3.97 9.82
C SER A 22 4.10 -3.17 9.20
N LEU A 23 5.03 -3.87 8.53
CA LEU A 23 6.13 -3.20 7.83
C LEU A 23 5.59 -2.23 6.76
N GLY A 24 4.57 -2.64 6.00
CA GLY A 24 3.93 -1.79 4.99
C GLY A 24 3.34 -0.51 5.60
N ASN A 25 2.59 -0.62 6.70
CA ASN A 25 2.02 0.57 7.36
C ASN A 25 3.11 1.49 7.96
N LEU A 26 4.25 0.93 8.35
CA LEU A 26 5.40 1.71 8.81
C LEU A 26 6.07 2.46 7.65
N VAL A 27 6.15 1.84 6.47
CA VAL A 27 6.68 2.44 5.23
C VAL A 27 5.76 3.55 4.73
N ASP A 28 4.44 3.28 4.62
CA ASP A 28 3.43 4.27 4.22
C ASP A 28 3.47 5.53 5.11
N TRP A 29 3.67 5.31 6.43
CA TRP A 29 3.85 6.41 7.37
C TRP A 29 5.13 7.19 7.10
N ALA A 30 6.24 6.53 6.79
CA ALA A 30 7.51 7.18 6.49
C ALA A 30 7.43 8.01 5.21
N GLU A 31 6.75 7.52 4.17
CA GLU A 31 6.52 8.27 2.93
C GLU A 31 5.68 9.53 3.20
N SER A 32 4.57 9.38 3.94
CA SER A 32 3.73 10.51 4.34
C SER A 32 4.49 11.53 5.19
N ALA A 33 5.38 11.07 6.07
CA ALA A 33 6.22 11.94 6.90
C ALA A 33 7.26 12.71 6.08
N ILE A 34 7.74 12.16 4.96
CA ILE A 34 8.67 12.85 4.05
C ILE A 34 7.93 13.85 3.16
N MET A 35 6.72 13.53 2.70
CA MET A 35 5.95 14.40 1.81
C MET A 35 5.29 15.57 2.54
N ASP A 36 4.63 15.30 3.68
CA ASP A 36 3.76 16.26 4.37
C ASP A 36 4.17 16.53 5.83
N GLY A 37 5.19 15.82 6.33
CA GLY A 37 5.64 15.93 7.71
C GLY A 37 6.57 17.12 7.95
N GLU A 38 6.45 17.74 9.12
CA GLU A 38 7.41 18.73 9.59
C GLU A 38 8.38 18.05 10.55
N PHE A 39 9.68 18.14 10.30
CA PHE A 39 10.69 17.48 11.15
C PHE A 39 11.17 18.42 12.25
N ASP A 40 11.31 17.90 13.47
CA ASP A 40 11.91 18.64 14.58
C ASP A 40 13.32 19.14 14.20
N PRO A 41 13.54 20.48 14.12
CA PRO A 41 14.79 21.06 13.65
C PRO A 41 15.99 20.68 14.54
N ALA A 42 15.76 20.39 15.83
CA ALA A 42 16.82 20.01 16.76
C ALA A 42 17.47 18.66 16.40
N TYR A 43 16.73 17.78 15.72
CA TYR A 43 17.19 16.43 15.35
C TYR A 43 16.90 16.10 13.89
N LEU A 44 16.61 17.10 13.06
CA LEU A 44 16.20 16.95 11.66
C LEU A 44 17.11 16.00 10.87
N PRO A 45 18.45 16.15 10.85
CA PRO A 45 19.29 15.26 10.04
C PRO A 45 19.15 13.79 10.47
N THR A 46 19.07 13.54 11.77
CA THR A 46 18.93 12.18 12.32
C THR A 46 17.55 11.60 12.05
N ILE A 47 16.48 12.35 12.32
CA ILE A 47 15.10 11.89 12.11
C ILE A 47 14.86 11.65 10.62
N ARG A 48 15.27 12.59 9.76
CA ARG A 48 15.09 12.47 8.30
C ARG A 48 15.82 11.27 7.74
N ASP A 49 17.06 11.02 8.16
CA ASP A 49 17.86 9.87 7.70
C ASP A 49 17.21 8.54 8.11
N VAL A 50 16.71 8.44 9.35
CA VAL A 50 16.00 7.23 9.82
C VAL A 50 14.70 7.03 9.06
N VAL A 51 13.87 8.07 8.91
CA VAL A 51 12.60 7.99 8.19
C VAL A 51 12.82 7.65 6.71
N ALA A 52 13.84 8.22 6.07
CA ALA A 52 14.21 7.87 4.69
C ALA A 52 14.61 6.39 4.55
N ARG A 53 15.38 5.85 5.52
CA ARG A 53 15.73 4.42 5.54
C ARG A 53 14.52 3.50 5.73
N ILE A 54 13.53 3.93 6.50
CA ILE A 54 12.27 3.20 6.68
C ILE A 54 11.49 3.18 5.36
N GLY A 55 11.38 4.32 4.67
CA GLY A 55 10.69 4.40 3.37
C GLY A 55 11.28 3.49 2.29
N VAL A 56 12.59 3.21 2.35
CA VAL A 56 13.25 2.26 1.44
C VAL A 56 13.39 0.85 2.02
N ALA A 57 12.97 0.58 3.25
CA ALA A 57 13.10 -0.75 3.85
C ALA A 57 12.24 -1.80 3.11
N ASP A 58 11.18 -1.34 2.45
CA ASP A 58 10.32 -2.14 1.59
C ASP A 58 10.95 -2.47 0.22
N VAL A 59 12.20 -2.08 -0.07
CA VAL A 59 12.82 -2.38 -1.38
C VAL A 59 13.01 -3.88 -1.66
N ARG A 60 12.82 -4.75 -0.66
CA ARG A 60 12.70 -6.21 -0.86
C ARG A 60 11.29 -6.64 -1.29
N ALA A 61 10.26 -5.84 -1.04
CA ALA A 61 8.88 -6.01 -1.50
C ALA A 61 8.53 -5.15 -2.74
N PHE A 62 9.38 -4.17 -3.11
CA PHE A 62 9.36 -3.45 -4.40
C PHE A 62 9.38 -4.36 -5.64
N GLY A 63 9.64 -5.66 -5.47
CA GLY A 63 9.56 -6.64 -6.54
C GLY A 63 8.23 -7.37 -6.69
N LEU A 64 7.35 -7.45 -5.67
CA LEU A 64 6.33 -8.54 -5.68
C LEU A 64 4.96 -8.29 -5.04
N THR A 65 4.60 -7.11 -4.53
CA THR A 65 3.23 -6.92 -3.99
C THR A 65 2.57 -5.61 -4.37
N GLY A 66 2.82 -5.12 -5.58
CA GLY A 66 1.82 -4.32 -6.29
C GLY A 66 0.65 -5.24 -6.64
N LYS A 67 -0.34 -5.32 -5.76
CA LYS A 67 -1.58 -6.07 -5.96
C LYS A 67 -2.11 -5.84 -7.38
N THR A 68 -2.26 -6.96 -8.06
CA THR A 68 -2.93 -7.16 -9.35
C THR A 68 -4.11 -6.20 -9.55
N ALA A 69 -4.20 -5.65 -10.77
CA ALA A 69 -5.37 -4.95 -11.27
C ALA A 69 -6.64 -5.71 -10.84
N SER A 70 -7.48 -5.04 -10.05
CA SER A 70 -8.76 -5.57 -9.62
C SER A 70 -9.62 -5.78 -10.85
N ASN A 71 -9.74 -7.05 -11.23
CA ASN A 71 -10.79 -7.61 -12.06
C ASN A 71 -12.13 -6.94 -11.75
N SER A 72 -12.59 -6.06 -12.64
CA SER A 72 -14.00 -5.69 -12.75
C SER A 72 -14.60 -6.57 -13.85
N SER A 73 -15.06 -7.76 -13.44
CA SER A 73 -15.94 -8.56 -14.29
C SER A 73 -17.25 -7.80 -14.51
N PRO A 74 -17.70 -7.57 -15.75
CA PRO A 74 -19.11 -7.35 -15.99
C PRO A 74 -19.78 -8.73 -16.02
N SER A 75 -20.28 -9.20 -14.87
CA SER A 75 -21.26 -10.29 -14.86
C SER A 75 -22.65 -9.68 -14.95
N LEU A 76 -23.19 -9.58 -16.17
CA LEU A 76 -24.61 -9.54 -16.57
C LEU A 76 -24.61 -9.16 -18.07
N ALA A 77 -25.29 -9.83 -19.01
CA ALA A 77 -26.46 -10.66 -18.88
C ALA A 77 -26.71 -11.45 -20.19
N ILE A 78 -27.43 -12.57 -20.04
CA ILE A 78 -28.31 -13.28 -20.99
C ILE A 78 -27.69 -14.02 -22.20
N PRO A 79 -27.77 -15.37 -22.24
CA PRO A 79 -27.71 -16.11 -23.50
C PRO A 79 -28.96 -15.79 -24.31
N HIS A 80 -28.79 -15.20 -25.49
CA HIS A 80 -29.87 -15.08 -26.47
C HIS A 80 -30.19 -16.48 -27.01
N LYS A 81 -31.27 -17.05 -26.47
CA LYS A 81 -32.28 -17.86 -27.16
C LYS A 81 -31.78 -18.80 -28.27
N SER A 82 -31.75 -20.09 -27.94
CA SER A 82 -31.91 -21.20 -28.90
C SER A 82 -33.01 -20.90 -29.91
N ALA A 83 -32.65 -20.82 -31.18
CA ALA A 83 -33.58 -20.97 -32.29
C ALA A 83 -33.45 -22.40 -32.82
N SER A 84 -34.48 -23.17 -32.51
CA SER A 84 -34.79 -24.47 -33.07
C SER A 84 -34.90 -24.40 -34.61
N SER A 85 -34.20 -25.29 -35.32
CA SER A 85 -34.73 -26.09 -36.46
C SER A 85 -33.65 -26.97 -37.09
N PRO A 86 -33.85 -28.29 -37.11
CA PRO A 86 -33.59 -29.09 -38.30
C PRO A 86 -34.91 -29.71 -38.75
N GLY A 87 -35.48 -29.23 -39.86
CA GLY A 87 -36.80 -29.68 -40.29
C GLY A 87 -37.22 -29.15 -41.65
N SER A 88 -36.63 -29.69 -42.71
CA SER A 88 -37.20 -29.81 -44.06
C SER A 88 -36.44 -30.98 -44.69
N SER A 89 -36.89 -32.22 -44.54
CA SER A 89 -37.99 -32.90 -45.28
C SER A 89 -37.79 -32.91 -46.79
N LEU A 90 -37.68 -34.16 -47.29
CA LEU A 90 -38.12 -34.69 -48.59
C LEU A 90 -37.31 -34.30 -49.84
#